data_AF-A0A2D5VJQ6-F1
#
_entry.id   AF-A0A2D5VJQ6-F1
#
_cell.length_a   1.000
_cell.length_b   1.000
_cell.length_c   1.000
_cell.angle_alpha   90.00
_cell.angle_beta   90.00
_cell.angle_gamma   90.00
#
_symmetry.space_group_name_H-M   'P 1'
#
loop_
_entity.id
_entity.type
_entity.pdbx_description
1 polymer ?
#
loop_
_entity_poly.entity_id
_entity_poly.type
_entity_poly.pdbx_seq_one_letter_code
_entity_poly.pdbx_strand_id
1 'polypeptide(L)'
;MDILIANILTGTGSAFALVAYYFISHGKEEAKAHLFYLISCIFIIIGSYMLNSWPVIYLNVIWGIMSLWGLKKKSPATERALPDLKRPGHAICGILTLSGIALLLHHYDQEMAANITTIIYLLAYFLFCNKMFSREGYVFWCTAGYCLLLPHLLHTYQYAVLASETLGVIIGVAGIVKMRKTGLSTT
;
A
#
# COMPACT_ATOMS: atom_id res chain seq x y z
N MET A 1 22.37 5.56 16.19
CA MET A 1 22.95 4.69 15.15
C MET A 1 21.88 3.82 14.50
N ASP A 2 20.99 3.23 15.31
CA ASP A 2 19.94 2.31 14.84
C ASP A 2 18.90 2.97 13.92
N ILE A 3 18.49 4.22 14.18
CA ILE A 3 17.52 4.95 13.35
C ILE A 3 18.02 5.17 11.91
N LEU A 4 19.31 5.50 11.76
CA LEU A 4 19.91 5.72 10.45
C LEU A 4 19.96 4.42 9.64
N ILE A 5 20.45 3.34 10.27
CA ILE A 5 20.53 2.01 9.64
C ILE A 5 19.13 1.53 9.26
N ALA A 6 18.16 1.68 10.16
CA ALA A 6 16.77 1.31 9.90
C ALA A 6 16.19 2.08 8.71
N ASN A 7 16.45 3.39 8.58
CA ASN A 7 16.01 4.18 7.43
C ASN A 7 16.74 3.84 6.12
N ILE A 8 18.00 3.41 6.18
CA ILE A 8 18.71 2.89 4.99
C ILE A 8 18.04 1.59 4.52
N LEU A 9 17.72 0.69 5.46
CA LEU A 9 17.04 -0.57 5.15
C LEU A 9 15.63 -0.32 4.59
N THR A 10 14.80 0.45 5.31
CA THR A 10 13.44 0.75 4.83
C THR A 10 13.48 1.55 3.52
N GLY A 11 14.44 2.47 3.33
CA GLY A 11 14.64 3.20 2.08
C GLY A 11 15.02 2.31 0.91
N THR A 12 15.88 1.32 1.13
CA THR A 12 16.21 0.30 0.12
C THR A 12 14.97 -0.50 -0.26
N GLY A 13 14.19 -0.94 0.73
CA GLY A 13 12.92 -1.62 0.49
C GLY A 13 11.92 -0.75 -0.28
N SER A 14 11.74 0.50 0.14
CA SER A 14 10.91 1.50 -0.52
C SER A 14 11.27 1.76 -1.98
N ALA A 15 12.57 1.76 -2.32
CA ALA A 15 13.00 1.87 -3.72
C ALA A 15 12.48 0.69 -4.56
N PHE A 16 12.57 -0.53 -4.05
CA PHE A 16 11.98 -1.71 -4.71
C PHE A 16 10.44 -1.63 -4.77
N ALA A 17 9.79 -1.11 -3.73
CA ALA A 17 8.34 -0.88 -3.73
C ALA A 17 7.90 0.06 -4.85
N LEU A 18 8.62 1.18 -5.05
CA LEU A 18 8.34 2.14 -6.11
C LEU A 18 8.54 1.53 -7.50
N VAL A 19 9.59 0.71 -7.68
CA VAL A 19 9.80 -0.05 -8.92
C VAL A 19 8.66 -1.04 -9.17
N ALA A 20 8.23 -1.79 -8.16
CA ALA A 20 7.09 -2.70 -8.26
C ALA A 20 5.80 -1.96 -8.65
N TYR A 21 5.55 -0.82 -8.00
CA TYR A 21 4.41 0.05 -8.28
C TYR A 21 4.42 0.57 -9.72
N TYR A 22 5.59 0.94 -10.24
CA TYR A 22 5.77 1.35 -11.63
C TYR A 22 5.39 0.22 -12.60
N PHE A 23 5.85 -1.01 -12.37
CA PHE A 23 5.53 -2.16 -13.23
C PHE A 23 4.02 -2.46 -13.25
N ILE A 24 3.36 -2.46 -12.08
CA ILE A 24 1.90 -2.65 -11.98
C ILE A 24 1.14 -1.53 -12.68
N SER A 25 1.58 -0.28 -12.47
CA SER A 25 0.89 0.89 -13.02
C SER A 25 1.02 1.00 -14.54
N HIS A 26 2.09 0.44 -15.14
CA HIS A 26 2.36 0.49 -16.57
C HIS A 26 2.10 -0.84 -17.30
N GLY A 27 1.50 -1.84 -16.64
CA GLY A 27 1.09 -3.10 -17.27
C GLY A 27 2.26 -3.94 -17.82
N LYS A 28 3.45 -3.79 -17.24
CA LYS A 28 4.66 -4.51 -17.66
C LYS A 28 4.94 -5.63 -16.65
N GLU A 29 5.01 -6.86 -17.16
CA GLU A 29 5.55 -8.04 -16.45
C GLU A 29 5.13 -8.16 -14.99
N GLU A 30 3.86 -8.49 -14.73
CA GLU A 30 3.29 -8.63 -13.36
C GLU A 30 4.13 -9.51 -12.43
N ALA A 31 4.77 -10.56 -12.97
CA ALA A 31 5.68 -11.40 -12.21
C ALA A 31 6.89 -10.63 -11.65
N LYS A 32 7.46 -9.68 -12.40
CA LYS A 32 8.55 -8.82 -11.91
C LYS A 32 8.06 -7.89 -10.82
N ALA A 33 6.86 -7.32 -10.95
CA ALA A 33 6.28 -6.49 -9.91
C ALA A 33 6.13 -7.24 -8.57
N HIS A 34 5.60 -8.45 -8.60
CA HIS A 34 5.46 -9.27 -7.39
C HIS A 34 6.81 -9.65 -6.78
N LEU A 35 7.83 -9.93 -7.61
CA LEU A 35 9.20 -10.19 -7.13
C LEU A 35 9.79 -8.97 -6.44
N PHE A 36 9.67 -7.78 -7.03
CA PHE A 36 10.16 -6.54 -6.43
C PHE A 36 9.44 -6.21 -5.12
N TYR A 37 8.13 -6.45 -5.04
CA TYR A 37 7.41 -6.31 -3.76
C TYR A 37 7.90 -7.28 -2.70
N LEU A 38 8.21 -8.53 -3.06
CA LEU A 38 8.76 -9.49 -2.10
C LEU A 38 10.07 -8.98 -1.48
N ILE A 39 11.00 -8.51 -2.33
CA ILE A 39 12.29 -7.96 -1.89
C ILE A 39 12.05 -6.72 -1.01
N SER A 40 11.18 -5.82 -1.45
CA SER A 40 10.77 -4.65 -0.69
C SER A 40 10.30 -5.02 0.72
N CYS A 41 9.38 -5.98 0.82
CA CYS A 41 8.79 -6.38 2.11
C CYS A 41 9.86 -6.86 3.09
N ILE A 42 10.86 -7.64 2.65
CA ILE A 42 11.94 -8.12 3.52
C ILE A 42 12.70 -6.95 4.15
N PHE A 43 13.15 -6.00 3.33
CA PHE A 43 13.90 -4.84 3.81
C PHE A 43 13.06 -3.95 4.73
N ILE A 44 11.80 -3.69 4.36
CA ILE A 44 10.91 -2.85 5.16
C ILE A 44 10.57 -3.53 6.50
N ILE A 45 10.37 -4.85 6.56
CA ILE A 45 10.11 -5.58 7.81
C ILE A 45 11.28 -5.42 8.78
N ILE A 46 12.52 -5.67 8.31
CA ILE A 46 13.71 -5.59 9.18
C ILE A 46 13.89 -4.17 9.70
N GLY A 47 13.86 -3.17 8.83
CA GLY A 47 14.01 -1.77 9.24
C GLY A 47 12.86 -1.27 10.12
N SER A 48 11.64 -1.77 9.90
CA SER A 48 10.47 -1.42 10.73
C SER A 48 10.51 -2.06 12.11
N TYR A 49 11.04 -3.29 12.20
CA TYR A 49 11.28 -3.96 13.47
C TYR A 49 12.28 -3.18 14.33
N MET A 50 13.37 -2.68 13.74
CA MET A 50 14.35 -1.83 14.43
C MET A 50 13.75 -0.52 14.96
N LEU A 51 12.65 -0.05 14.38
CA LEU A 51 11.95 1.18 14.74
C LEU A 51 10.66 0.93 15.55
N ASN A 52 10.39 -0.33 15.94
CA ASN A 52 9.18 -0.75 16.65
C ASN A 52 7.87 -0.35 15.94
N SER A 53 7.88 -0.27 14.60
CA SER A 53 6.72 0.10 13.79
C SER A 53 5.90 -1.13 13.42
N TRP A 54 5.20 -1.70 14.40
CA TRP A 54 4.39 -2.91 14.23
C TRP A 54 3.35 -2.85 13.11
N PRO A 55 2.57 -1.77 12.94
CA PRO A 55 1.61 -1.66 11.84
C PRO A 55 2.25 -1.86 10.46
N VAL A 56 3.45 -1.30 10.25
CA VAL A 56 4.19 -1.41 8.99
C VAL A 56 4.81 -2.80 8.82
N ILE A 57 5.20 -3.46 9.91
CA ILE A 57 5.62 -4.88 9.88
C ILE A 57 4.46 -5.76 9.41
N TYR A 58 3.29 -5.67 10.05
CA TYR A 58 2.13 -6.49 9.70
C TYR A 58 1.70 -6.28 8.25
N LEU A 59 1.68 -5.01 7.81
CA LEU A 59 1.41 -4.64 6.43
C LEU A 59 2.32 -5.39 5.46
N ASN A 60 3.64 -5.31 5.67
CA ASN A 60 4.61 -5.88 4.73
C ASN A 60 4.69 -7.42 4.82
N VAL A 61 4.43 -8.02 5.98
CA VAL A 61 4.31 -9.49 6.10
C VAL A 61 3.15 -9.98 5.24
N ILE A 62 1.96 -9.39 5.40
CA ILE A 62 0.77 -9.82 4.66
C ILE A 62 0.94 -9.50 3.16
N TRP A 63 1.49 -8.33 2.81
CA TRP A 63 1.76 -7.97 1.42
C TRP A 63 2.77 -8.91 0.75
N GLY A 64 3.79 -9.35 1.48
CA GLY A 64 4.75 -10.35 1.02
C GLY A 64 4.06 -11.68 0.69
N ILE A 65 3.16 -12.14 1.57
CA ILE A 65 2.35 -13.36 1.33
C ILE A 65 1.46 -13.18 0.09
N MET A 66 0.79 -12.04 -0.06
CA MET A 66 -0.02 -11.74 -1.25
C MET A 66 0.82 -11.71 -2.52
N SER A 67 2.04 -11.19 -2.45
CA SER A 67 2.97 -11.14 -3.59
C SER A 67 3.46 -12.53 -3.99
N LEU A 68 3.75 -13.41 -3.02
CA LEU A 68 4.04 -14.83 -3.29
C LEU A 68 2.87 -15.53 -3.99
N TRP A 69 1.64 -15.23 -3.56
CA TRP A 69 0.45 -15.77 -4.21
C TRP A 69 0.32 -15.26 -5.66
N GLY A 70 0.58 -13.96 -5.88
CA GLY A 70 0.64 -13.35 -7.21
C GLY A 70 1.64 -14.02 -8.15
N LEU A 71 2.85 -14.36 -7.66
CA LEU A 71 3.85 -15.09 -8.44
C LEU A 71 3.40 -16.50 -8.88
N LYS A 72 2.60 -17.18 -8.06
CA LYS A 72 2.11 -18.54 -8.35
C LYS A 72 0.93 -18.55 -9.32
N LYS A 73 0.19 -17.45 -9.43
CA LYS A 73 -1.02 -17.36 -10.27
C LYS A 73 -0.64 -17.23 -11.74
N LYS A 74 -0.18 -18.32 -12.35
CA LYS A 74 0.21 -18.41 -13.77
C LYS A 74 -0.94 -18.67 -14.74
N SER A 75 -2.21 -18.69 -14.30
CA SER A 75 -3.32 -19.07 -15.18
C SER A 75 -4.60 -18.24 -14.90
N PRO A 76 -5.27 -17.73 -15.95
CA PRO A 76 -6.60 -17.12 -15.86
C PRO A 76 -7.69 -18.07 -15.31
N ALA A 77 -7.42 -19.37 -15.21
CA ALA A 77 -8.41 -20.41 -14.93
C ALA A 77 -8.81 -20.57 -13.44
N THR A 78 -8.44 -19.65 -12.56
CA THR A 78 -8.90 -19.67 -11.15
C THR A 78 -9.59 -18.35 -10.77
N GLU A 79 -10.40 -17.81 -11.67
CA GLU A 79 -11.50 -16.91 -11.30
C GLU A 79 -12.58 -17.75 -10.63
N ARG A 80 -12.39 -18.09 -9.34
CA ARG A 80 -13.56 -18.32 -8.49
C ARG A 80 -14.35 -17.03 -8.55
N ALA A 81 -15.64 -17.11 -8.89
CA ALA A 81 -16.56 -15.99 -8.86
C ALA A 81 -16.65 -15.47 -7.42
N LEU A 82 -15.72 -14.58 -7.07
CA LEU A 82 -15.81 -13.80 -5.85
C LEU A 82 -17.08 -12.96 -5.96
N PRO A 83 -17.82 -12.78 -4.85
CA PRO A 83 -18.92 -11.83 -4.84
C PRO A 83 -18.42 -10.46 -5.29
N ASP A 84 -19.24 -9.69 -6.00
CA ASP A 84 -18.89 -8.31 -6.37
C ASP A 84 -18.77 -7.47 -5.10
N LEU A 85 -17.53 -7.21 -4.70
CA LEU A 85 -17.20 -6.44 -3.50
C LEU A 85 -16.86 -4.98 -3.83
N LYS A 86 -17.12 -4.48 -5.04
CA LYS A 86 -16.75 -3.11 -5.42
C LYS A 86 -17.38 -2.06 -4.49
N ARG A 87 -18.71 -2.01 -4.43
CA ARG A 87 -19.44 -1.05 -3.57
C ARG A 87 -19.18 -1.25 -2.08
N PRO A 88 -19.31 -2.47 -1.51
CA PRO A 88 -19.05 -2.67 -0.09
C PRO A 88 -17.58 -2.41 0.26
N GLY A 89 -16.64 -2.69 -0.64
CA GLY A 89 -15.22 -2.38 -0.46
C GLY A 89 -14.97 -0.88 -0.26
N HIS A 90 -15.55 -0.02 -1.11
CA HIS A 90 -15.47 1.43 -0.93
C HIS A 90 -16.12 1.87 0.40
N ALA A 91 -17.27 1.30 0.77
CA ALA A 91 -17.94 1.62 2.02
C ALA A 91 -17.09 1.24 3.24
N ILE A 92 -16.49 0.05 3.24
CA ILE A 92 -15.60 -0.43 4.31
C ILE A 92 -14.39 0.48 4.44
N CYS A 93 -13.69 0.79 3.34
CA CYS A 93 -12.55 1.73 3.38
C CYS A 93 -12.98 3.11 3.90
N GLY A 94 -14.16 3.60 3.52
CA GLY A 94 -14.70 4.88 4.00
C GLY A 94 -14.96 4.88 5.50
N ILE A 95 -15.62 3.84 6.03
CA ILE A 95 -15.88 3.69 7.47
C ILE A 95 -14.55 3.62 8.23
N LEU A 96 -13.62 2.77 7.78
CA LEU A 96 -12.30 2.64 8.39
C LEU A 96 -11.55 3.99 8.39
N THR A 97 -11.62 4.74 7.29
CA THR A 97 -10.99 6.06 7.19
C THR A 97 -11.56 7.02 8.22
N LEU A 98 -12.90 7.11 8.32
CA LEU A 98 -13.56 7.97 9.30
C LEU A 98 -13.23 7.56 10.74
N SER A 99 -13.18 6.25 11.03
CA SER A 99 -12.77 5.74 12.34
C SER A 99 -11.32 6.11 12.66
N GLY A 100 -10.40 6.01 11.71
CA GLY A 100 -9.01 6.44 11.88
C GLY A 100 -8.88 7.94 12.14
N ILE A 101 -9.63 8.78 11.40
CA ILE A 101 -9.68 10.23 11.64
C ILE A 101 -10.20 10.51 13.06
N ALA A 102 -11.29 9.86 13.47
CA ALA A 102 -11.85 10.04 14.80
C ALA A 102 -10.85 9.67 15.92
N LEU A 103 -10.11 8.57 15.76
CA LEU A 103 -9.06 8.17 16.70
C LEU A 103 -7.96 9.21 16.83
N LEU A 104 -7.50 9.77 15.70
CA LEU A 104 -6.48 10.80 15.69
C LEU A 104 -6.96 12.12 16.32
N LEU A 105 -8.22 12.51 16.08
CA LEU A 105 -8.78 13.77 16.60
C LEU A 105 -9.14 13.71 18.09
N HIS A 106 -9.67 12.58 18.57
CA HIS A 106 -10.19 12.48 19.94
C HIS A 106 -9.19 11.89 20.94
N HIS A 107 -8.35 10.94 20.49
CA HIS A 107 -7.45 10.20 21.38
C HIS A 107 -5.97 10.36 21.00
N TYR A 108 -5.70 10.92 19.83
CA TYR A 108 -4.36 10.98 19.24
C TYR A 108 -3.68 9.60 19.20
N ASP A 109 -4.48 8.54 18.99
CA ASP A 109 -4.01 7.16 18.94
C ASP A 109 -3.43 6.85 17.56
N GLN A 110 -2.14 7.15 17.42
CA GLN A 110 -1.41 7.02 16.16
C GLN A 110 -1.21 5.56 15.75
N GLU A 111 -0.99 4.65 16.71
CA GLU A 111 -0.73 3.24 16.43
C GLU A 111 -1.99 2.54 15.92
N MET A 112 -3.15 2.80 16.54
CA MET A 112 -4.41 2.25 16.06
C MET A 112 -4.80 2.83 14.69
N ALA A 113 -4.59 4.13 14.46
CA ALA A 113 -4.80 4.74 13.14
C ALA A 113 -3.89 4.11 12.05
N ALA A 114 -2.65 3.78 12.39
CA ALA A 114 -1.75 3.07 11.51
C ALA A 114 -2.19 1.62 11.24
N ASN A 115 -2.70 0.90 12.24
CA ASN A 115 -3.28 -0.43 12.05
C ASN A 115 -4.51 -0.41 11.13
N ILE A 116 -5.36 0.61 11.26
CA ILE A 116 -6.48 0.86 10.34
C ILE A 116 -5.96 1.09 8.92
N THR A 117 -4.88 1.87 8.77
CA THR A 117 -4.24 2.08 7.46
C THR A 117 -3.79 0.77 6.84
N THR A 118 -3.16 -0.12 7.62
CA THR A 118 -2.74 -1.44 7.16
C THR A 118 -3.92 -2.22 6.56
N ILE A 119 -5.08 -2.20 7.22
CA ILE A 119 -6.30 -2.86 6.71
C ILE A 119 -6.78 -2.20 5.41
N ILE A 120 -6.84 -0.87 5.35
CA ILE A 120 -7.26 -0.12 4.15
C ILE A 120 -6.37 -0.48 2.97
N TYR A 121 -5.05 -0.46 3.15
CA TYR A 121 -4.13 -0.74 2.05
C TYR A 121 -4.24 -2.17 1.53
N LEU A 122 -4.29 -3.16 2.43
CA LEU A 122 -4.42 -4.57 2.06
C LEU A 122 -5.74 -4.84 1.33
N LEU A 123 -6.85 -4.27 1.83
CA LEU A 123 -8.16 -4.40 1.20
C LEU A 123 -8.18 -3.72 -0.18
N ALA A 124 -7.67 -2.50 -0.28
CA ALA A 124 -7.62 -1.76 -1.54
C ALA A 124 -6.77 -2.48 -2.59
N TYR A 125 -5.61 -3.00 -2.19
CA TYR A 125 -4.75 -3.77 -3.08
C TYR A 125 -5.40 -5.10 -3.50
N PHE A 126 -6.02 -5.83 -2.57
CA PHE A 126 -6.76 -7.06 -2.89
C PHE A 126 -7.88 -6.81 -3.91
N LEU A 127 -8.71 -5.79 -3.68
CA LEU A 127 -9.82 -5.44 -4.57
C LEU A 127 -9.33 -4.94 -5.94
N PHE A 128 -8.20 -4.24 -5.97
CA PHE A 128 -7.54 -3.82 -7.20
C PHE A 128 -7.04 -5.03 -8.01
N CYS A 129 -6.32 -5.96 -7.39
CA CYS A 129 -5.83 -7.17 -8.05
C CYS A 129 -6.96 -8.05 -8.62
N ASN A 130 -8.16 -7.99 -8.05
CA ASN A 130 -9.35 -8.70 -8.54
C ASN A 130 -10.22 -7.85 -9.48
N LYS A 131 -9.69 -6.73 -10.01
CA LYS A 131 -10.39 -5.82 -10.95
C LYS A 131 -11.71 -5.22 -10.43
N MET A 132 -11.91 -5.24 -9.12
CA MET A 132 -13.11 -4.66 -8.49
C MET A 132 -12.92 -3.17 -8.20
N PHE A 133 -11.70 -2.76 -7.84
CA PHE A 133 -11.32 -1.35 -7.79
C PHE A 133 -10.66 -0.92 -9.10
N SER A 134 -11.08 0.25 -9.58
CA SER A 134 -10.33 0.96 -10.62
C SER A 134 -8.97 1.40 -10.07
N ARG A 135 -8.03 1.71 -10.96
CA ARG A 135 -6.74 2.29 -10.56
C ARG A 135 -6.94 3.59 -9.75
N GLU A 136 -7.94 4.39 -10.12
CA GLU A 136 -8.30 5.61 -9.38
C GLU A 136 -8.79 5.30 -7.96
N GLY A 137 -9.68 4.32 -7.81
CA GLY A 137 -10.20 3.92 -6.50
C GLY A 137 -9.09 3.38 -5.59
N TYR A 138 -8.18 2.59 -6.15
CA TYR A 138 -7.01 2.09 -5.44
C TYR A 138 -6.09 3.22 -4.93
N VAL A 139 -5.67 4.12 -5.83
CA VAL A 139 -4.82 5.27 -5.47
C VAL A 139 -5.50 6.17 -4.44
N PHE A 140 -6.81 6.41 -4.58
CA PHE A 140 -7.58 7.23 -3.64
C PHE A 140 -7.51 6.65 -2.22
N TRP A 141 -7.79 5.34 -2.06
CA TRP A 141 -7.76 4.71 -0.73
C TRP A 141 -6.36 4.57 -0.16
N CYS A 142 -5.34 4.34 -0.99
CA CYS A 142 -3.94 4.41 -0.54
C CYS A 142 -3.58 5.83 -0.06
N THR A 143 -4.04 6.87 -0.76
CA THR A 143 -3.79 8.26 -0.33
C THR A 143 -4.52 8.57 0.98
N ALA A 144 -5.78 8.14 1.12
CA ALA A 144 -6.54 8.32 2.35
C ALA A 144 -5.92 7.59 3.54
N GLY A 145 -5.48 6.34 3.35
CA GLY A 145 -4.75 5.60 4.37
C GLY A 145 -3.41 6.24 4.72
N TYR A 146 -2.65 6.73 3.74
CA TYR A 146 -1.38 7.42 4.00
C TYR A 146 -1.55 8.60 4.98
N CYS A 147 -2.60 9.39 4.84
CA CYS A 147 -2.90 10.49 5.76
C CYS A 147 -3.08 10.02 7.21
N LEU A 148 -3.62 8.82 7.43
CA LEU A 148 -3.79 8.22 8.76
C LEU A 148 -2.50 7.62 9.30
N LEU A 149 -1.63 7.13 8.43
CA LEU A 149 -0.34 6.54 8.78
C LEU A 149 0.75 7.58 9.08
N LEU A 150 0.64 8.78 8.49
CA LEU A 150 1.63 9.84 8.59
C LEU A 150 2.08 10.16 10.04
N PRO A 151 1.17 10.33 11.03
CA PRO A 151 1.58 10.60 12.42
C PRO A 151 2.44 9.47 13.01
N HIS A 152 2.10 8.22 12.74
CA HIS A 152 2.84 7.05 13.20
C HIS A 152 4.24 6.96 12.59
N LEU A 153 4.40 7.27 11.30
CA LEU A 153 5.71 7.26 10.64
C LEU A 153 6.63 8.35 11.20
N LEU A 154 6.07 9.52 11.54
CA LEU A 154 6.82 10.58 12.20
C LEU A 154 7.24 10.18 13.62
N HIS A 155 6.33 9.58 14.38
CA HIS A 155 6.58 9.13 15.74
C HIS A 155 7.63 8.00 15.83
N THR A 156 7.62 7.09 14.86
CA THR A 156 8.55 5.95 14.77
C THR A 156 9.80 6.26 13.94
N TYR A 157 10.03 7.52 13.55
CA TYR A 157 11.20 7.95 12.79
C TYR A 157 11.38 7.20 11.45
N GLN A 158 10.28 6.74 10.83
CA GLN A 158 10.28 6.00 9.55
C GLN A 158 10.28 6.94 8.33
N TYR A 159 11.27 7.82 8.27
CA TYR A 159 11.36 8.87 7.25
C TYR A 159 11.48 8.34 5.82
N ALA A 160 12.16 7.22 5.60
CA ALA A 160 12.31 6.66 4.27
C ALA A 160 10.98 6.09 3.73
N VAL A 161 10.19 5.44 4.59
CA VAL A 161 8.83 4.98 4.25
C VAL A 161 7.93 6.18 4.01
N LEU A 162 7.99 7.20 4.88
CA LEU A 162 7.24 8.44 4.73
C LEU A 162 7.51 9.09 3.36
N ALA A 163 8.78 9.27 2.98
CA ALA A 163 9.17 9.84 1.70
C ALA A 163 8.68 8.98 0.52
N SER A 164 8.78 7.66 0.62
CA SER A 164 8.31 6.73 -0.41
C SER A 164 6.81 6.80 -0.62
N GLU A 165 6.01 6.83 0.46
CA GLU A 165 4.57 6.97 0.39
C GLU A 165 4.17 8.33 -0.20
N THR A 166 4.86 9.42 0.18
CA THR A 166 4.66 10.75 -0.44
C THR A 166 4.90 10.70 -1.94
N LEU A 167 6.02 10.11 -2.38
CA LEU A 167 6.34 9.96 -3.80
C LEU A 167 5.31 9.06 -4.51
N GLY A 168 4.87 7.99 -3.85
CA GLY A 168 3.82 7.09 -4.35
C GLY A 168 2.51 7.83 -4.60
N VAL A 169 2.06 8.67 -3.68
CA VAL A 169 0.88 9.53 -3.85
C VAL A 169 1.06 10.48 -5.03
N ILE A 170 2.21 11.17 -5.13
CA ILE A 170 2.49 12.10 -6.24
C ILE A 170 2.45 11.37 -7.58
N ILE A 171 3.12 10.22 -7.69
CA ILE A 171 3.15 9.40 -8.91
C ILE A 171 1.74 8.89 -9.25
N GLY A 172 0.99 8.41 -8.26
CA GLY A 172 -0.38 7.93 -8.43
C GLY A 172 -1.31 9.01 -8.97
N VAL A 173 -1.31 10.20 -8.35
CA VAL A 173 -2.13 11.34 -8.77
C VAL A 173 -1.73 11.80 -10.18
N ALA A 174 -0.43 11.95 -10.45
CA ALA A 174 0.05 12.32 -11.79
C ALA A 174 -0.36 11.30 -12.87
N GLY A 175 -0.31 10.01 -12.54
CA GLY A 175 -0.76 8.92 -13.40
C GLY A 175 -2.25 9.02 -13.73
N ILE A 176 -3.10 9.30 -12.74
CA ILE A 176 -4.55 9.49 -12.93
C ILE A 176 -4.81 10.68 -13.87
N VAL A 177 -4.18 11.82 -13.61
CA VAL A 177 -4.35 13.03 -14.45
C VAL A 177 -3.96 12.74 -15.90
N LYS A 178 -2.87 12.01 -16.13
CA LYS A 178 -2.43 11.62 -17.47
C LYS A 178 -3.46 10.72 -18.17
N MET A 179 -3.94 9.66 -17.50
CA MET A 179 -4.92 8.73 -18.08
C MET A 179 -6.21 9.43 -18.50
N ARG A 180 -6.72 10.35 -17.65
CA ARG A 180 -7.90 11.16 -17.97
C ARG A 180 -7.69 12.03 -19.21
N LYS A 181 -6.50 12.63 -19.38
CA LYS A 181 -6.17 13.45 -20.54
C LYS A 181 -6.04 12.63 -21.84
N THR A 182 -5.59 11.38 -21.76
CA THR A 182 -5.33 10.53 -22.94
C THR A 182 -6.49 9.59 -23.28
N GLY A 183 -7.60 9.60 -22.54
CA GLY A 183 -8.74 8.71 -22.77
C GLY A 183 -8.43 7.22 -22.52
N LEU A 184 -7.37 6.90 -21.76
CA LEU A 184 -7.02 5.52 -21.42
C LEU A 184 -7.96 4.99 -20.34
N SER A 185 -8.37 3.72 -20.46
CA SER A 185 -9.22 3.04 -19.46
C SER A 185 -8.61 3.11 -18.07
N THR A 186 -9.40 3.55 -17.10
CA THR A 186 -9.06 3.57 -15.66
C THR A 186 -9.39 2.25 -14.95
N THR A 187 -10.08 1.35 -15.64
CA THR A 187 -10.41 -0.02 -15.24
C THR A 187 -9.40 -1.01 -15.80
#